data_AF-A0A7C6QZC5-F1
#
_entry.id   AF-A0A7C6QZC5-F1
#
_cell.length_a   1.000
_cell.length_b   1.000
_cell.length_c   1.000
_cell.angle_alpha   90.00
_cell.angle_beta   90.00
_cell.angle_gamma   90.00
#
_symmetry.space_group_name_H-M   'P 1'
#
loop_
_entity.id
_entity.type
_entity.pdbx_description
1 polymer ?
#
loop_
_entity_poly.entity_id
_entity_poly.type
_entity_poly.pdbx_seq_one_letter_code
_entity_poly.pdbx_strand_id
1 'polypeptide(L)'
;MDKVDFREIWPQLIGLVPVYGRDSSNGTEIRLVDRRSLYSPLRTKTLLRRLARVFTIDLRAARDKYSALCGRCYAVPIPMRPGLVLVPVHARYARFKDDGTRAYLVKSKIAGLNRLPPGGRGGCRALRAPGADTAGDGHEEMRTRLVFTDGSHLDVPHDMQGIRSLLLLAEKVEREAELPGGGKMPCRGVTGDTEMPCRGLPRLGPGPSFVSERPPHDCIYRLWSFRPEEPE
;
A
#
# COMPACT_ATOMS: atom_id res chain seq x y z
N MET A 1 -16.76 -2.79 -23.01
CA MET A 1 -16.36 -3.16 -21.63
C MET A 1 -17.15 -2.29 -20.69
N ASP A 2 -17.96 -2.92 -19.84
CA ASP A 2 -18.87 -2.20 -18.96
C ASP A 2 -18.10 -1.38 -17.94
N LYS A 3 -18.48 -0.11 -17.85
CA LYS A 3 -17.90 0.83 -16.90
C LYS A 3 -18.29 0.36 -15.51
N VAL A 4 -17.32 -0.09 -14.72
CA VAL A 4 -17.56 -0.45 -13.31
C VAL A 4 -18.16 0.76 -12.58
N ASP A 5 -19.41 0.63 -12.12
CA ASP A 5 -20.06 1.61 -11.26
C ASP A 5 -19.83 1.25 -9.80
N PHE A 6 -19.00 2.05 -9.13
CA PHE A 6 -18.68 1.87 -7.72
C PHE A 6 -19.87 2.14 -6.79
N ARG A 7 -20.93 2.82 -7.24
CA ARG A 7 -22.13 3.11 -6.43
C ARG A 7 -22.89 1.84 -6.04
N GLU A 8 -22.87 0.84 -6.91
CA GLU A 8 -23.59 -0.41 -6.71
C GLU A 8 -22.75 -1.46 -5.98
N ILE A 9 -21.44 -1.50 -6.26
CA ILE A 9 -20.57 -2.59 -5.80
C ILE A 9 -19.85 -2.32 -4.47
N TRP A 10 -19.75 -1.05 -4.02
CA TRP A 10 -18.96 -0.71 -2.84
C TRP A 10 -19.35 -1.47 -1.55
N PRO A 11 -20.62 -1.84 -1.26
CA PRO A 11 -20.95 -2.58 -0.04
C PRO A 11 -20.35 -3.98 -0.01
N GLN A 12 -20.14 -4.55 -1.20
CA GLN A 12 -19.57 -5.87 -1.40
C GLN A 12 -18.05 -5.81 -1.60
N LEU A 13 -17.43 -4.63 -1.62
CA LEU A 13 -16.01 -4.51 -1.90
C LEU A 13 -15.16 -5.14 -0.79
N ILE A 14 -14.32 -6.11 -1.15
CA ILE A 14 -13.24 -6.63 -0.29
C ILE A 14 -11.96 -5.83 -0.54
N GLY A 15 -11.66 -5.52 -1.79
CA GLY A 15 -10.49 -4.73 -2.11
C GLY A 15 -10.17 -4.59 -3.59
N LEU A 16 -9.20 -3.74 -3.87
CA LEU A 16 -8.62 -3.49 -5.18
C LEU A 16 -7.22 -4.09 -5.20
N VAL A 17 -7.01 -5.17 -5.96
CA VAL A 17 -5.75 -5.92 -6.00
C VAL A 17 -5.11 -5.78 -7.38
N PRO A 18 -3.85 -5.31 -7.48
CA PRO A 18 -3.19 -5.22 -8.77
C PRO A 18 -2.88 -6.63 -9.31
N VAL A 19 -3.25 -6.88 -10.56
CA VAL A 19 -3.02 -8.15 -11.26
C VAL A 19 -2.47 -7.88 -12.65
N TYR A 20 -1.68 -8.80 -13.18
CA TYR A 20 -1.31 -8.73 -14.60
C TYR A 20 -2.42 -9.39 -15.42
N GLY A 21 -2.96 -8.67 -16.40
CA GLY A 21 -3.84 -9.25 -17.40
C GLY A 21 -3.11 -10.26 -18.27
N ARG A 22 -3.86 -10.97 -19.13
CA ARG A 22 -3.28 -11.95 -20.08
C ARG A 22 -2.21 -11.33 -20.98
N ASP A 23 -2.39 -10.07 -21.35
CA ASP A 23 -1.47 -9.33 -22.22
C ASP A 23 -0.30 -8.69 -21.45
N SER A 24 -0.03 -9.16 -20.22
CA SER A 24 0.94 -8.55 -19.29
C SER A 24 0.61 -7.10 -18.92
N SER A 25 -0.60 -6.64 -19.23
CA SER A 25 -1.06 -5.29 -18.94
C SER A 25 -1.34 -5.11 -17.45
N ASN A 26 -1.06 -3.91 -16.93
CA ASN A 26 -1.29 -3.56 -15.54
C ASN A 26 -2.77 -3.29 -15.28
N GLY A 27 -3.49 -4.33 -14.87
CA GLY A 27 -4.89 -4.26 -14.47
C GLY A 27 -5.09 -4.30 -12.97
N THR A 28 -6.35 -4.23 -12.56
CA THR A 28 -6.77 -4.40 -11.18
C THR A 28 -7.92 -5.39 -11.11
N GLU A 29 -7.81 -6.35 -10.21
CA GLU A 29 -8.89 -7.21 -9.79
C GLU A 29 -9.66 -6.51 -8.67
N ILE A 30 -10.93 -6.25 -8.89
CA ILE A 30 -11.86 -5.76 -7.87
C ILE A 30 -12.47 -7.00 -7.23
N ARG A 31 -12.07 -7.29 -6.01
CA ARG A 31 -12.59 -8.42 -5.25
C ARG A 31 -13.83 -8.00 -4.50
N LEU A 32 -14.90 -8.77 -4.70
CA LEU A 32 -16.17 -8.61 -4.04
C LEU A 32 -16.42 -9.79 -3.09
N VAL A 33 -17.34 -9.59 -2.15
CA VAL A 33 -17.92 -10.66 -1.33
C VAL A 33 -18.57 -11.71 -2.25
N ASP A 34 -18.69 -12.94 -1.76
CA ASP A 34 -19.19 -14.11 -2.50
C ASP A 34 -18.25 -14.64 -3.58
N ARG A 35 -16.93 -14.47 -3.39
CA ARG A 35 -15.88 -14.94 -4.31
C ARG A 35 -16.01 -14.42 -5.75
N ARG A 36 -16.75 -13.32 -5.94
CA ARG A 36 -16.85 -12.65 -7.24
C ARG A 36 -15.65 -11.73 -7.40
N SER A 37 -15.02 -11.76 -8.57
CA SER A 37 -14.01 -10.77 -8.93
C SER A 37 -14.28 -10.17 -10.30
N LEU A 38 -14.10 -8.86 -10.39
CA LEU A 38 -14.24 -8.10 -11.62
C LEU A 38 -12.86 -7.64 -12.07
N TYR A 39 -12.49 -7.96 -13.30
CA TYR A 39 -11.27 -7.44 -13.88
C TYR A 39 -11.50 -6.05 -14.47
N SER A 40 -10.58 -5.13 -14.17
CA SER A 40 -10.53 -3.82 -14.81
C SER A 40 -9.14 -3.60 -15.42
N PRO A 41 -9.05 -3.11 -16.66
CA PRO A 41 -7.77 -2.76 -17.28
C PRO A 41 -7.13 -1.49 -16.67
N LEU A 42 -7.84 -0.82 -15.76
CA LEU A 42 -7.36 0.38 -15.11
C LEU A 42 -6.44 0.05 -13.93
N ARG A 43 -5.42 0.88 -13.75
CA ARG A 43 -4.51 0.78 -12.59
C ARG A 43 -5.25 1.01 -11.27
N THR A 44 -4.77 0.39 -10.19
CA THR A 44 -5.37 0.47 -8.85
C THR A 44 -5.52 1.92 -8.38
N LYS A 45 -4.52 2.79 -8.62
CA LYS A 45 -4.59 4.22 -8.25
C LYS A 45 -5.74 4.95 -8.92
N THR A 46 -6.11 4.54 -10.14
CA THR A 46 -7.18 5.16 -10.92
C THR A 46 -8.53 4.70 -10.41
N LEU A 47 -8.68 3.41 -10.11
CA LEU A 47 -9.90 2.88 -9.47
C LEU A 47 -10.12 3.45 -8.09
N LEU A 48 -9.06 3.57 -7.27
CA LEU A 48 -9.14 4.21 -5.96
C LEU A 48 -9.67 5.65 -6.07
N ARG A 49 -9.18 6.43 -7.05
CA ARG A 49 -9.69 7.79 -7.31
C ARG A 49 -11.16 7.80 -7.71
N ARG A 50 -11.60 6.83 -8.52
CA ARG A 50 -13.02 6.71 -8.90
C ARG A 50 -13.90 6.35 -7.71
N LEU A 51 -13.45 5.43 -6.86
CA LEU A 51 -14.14 5.07 -5.63
C LEU A 51 -14.23 6.27 -4.67
N ALA A 52 -13.14 7.00 -4.46
CA ALA A 52 -13.13 8.18 -3.60
C ALA A 52 -14.09 9.28 -4.08
N ARG A 53 -14.22 9.45 -5.41
CA ARG A 53 -15.18 10.40 -6.00
C ARG A 53 -16.64 10.05 -5.69
N VAL A 54 -16.99 8.77 -5.53
CA VAL A 54 -18.35 8.37 -5.13
C VAL A 54 -18.71 8.93 -3.75
N PHE A 55 -17.71 9.01 -2.86
CA PHE A 55 -17.88 9.54 -1.50
C PHE A 55 -17.45 11.00 -1.36
N THR A 56 -17.19 11.71 -2.48
CA THR A 56 -16.71 13.10 -2.48
C THR A 56 -15.43 13.33 -1.65
N ILE A 57 -14.57 12.31 -1.54
CA ILE A 57 -13.34 12.37 -0.74
C ILE A 57 -12.15 12.81 -1.60
N ASP A 58 -11.45 13.83 -1.15
CA ASP A 58 -10.11 14.14 -1.64
C ASP A 58 -9.07 13.21 -0.99
N LEU A 59 -8.53 12.30 -1.80
CA LEU A 59 -7.51 11.35 -1.36
C LEU A 59 -6.23 12.03 -0.85
N ARG A 60 -5.86 13.21 -1.36
CA ARG A 60 -4.66 13.93 -0.93
C ARG A 60 -4.90 14.50 0.47
N ALA A 61 -5.97 15.26 0.63
CA ALA A 61 -6.34 15.83 1.92
C ALA A 61 -6.54 14.74 2.99
N ALA A 62 -7.16 13.61 2.63
CA ALA A 62 -7.33 12.48 3.54
C ALA A 62 -5.97 11.90 3.97
N ARG A 63 -5.06 11.67 3.02
CA ARG A 63 -3.71 11.17 3.34
C ARG A 63 -2.95 12.15 4.21
N ASP A 64 -3.00 13.43 3.93
CA ASP A 64 -2.28 14.44 4.71
C ASP A 64 -2.80 14.46 6.16
N LYS A 65 -4.13 14.48 6.35
CA LYS A 65 -4.77 14.42 7.68
C LYS A 65 -4.36 13.16 8.45
N TYR A 66 -4.51 11.98 7.85
CA TYR A 66 -4.27 10.72 8.54
C TYR A 66 -2.79 10.34 8.61
N SER A 67 -1.93 10.92 7.78
CA SER A 67 -0.47 10.69 7.86
C SER A 67 0.12 11.18 9.18
N ALA A 68 -0.34 12.35 9.63
CA ALA A 68 0.03 12.92 10.92
C ALA A 68 -0.46 12.04 12.08
N LEU A 69 -1.69 11.52 11.99
CA LEU A 69 -2.27 10.62 12.99
C LEU A 69 -1.51 9.28 13.09
N CYS A 70 -1.09 8.74 11.94
CA CYS A 70 -0.38 7.48 11.84
C CYS A 70 1.13 7.60 12.10
N GLY A 71 1.69 8.82 12.08
CA GLY A 71 3.13 9.04 12.11
C GLY A 71 3.86 8.45 10.90
N ARG A 72 3.18 8.33 9.75
CA ARG A 72 3.71 7.72 8.52
C ARG A 72 3.20 8.45 7.29
N CYS A 73 4.09 8.69 6.32
CA CYS A 73 3.73 9.27 5.02
C CYS A 73 3.39 8.20 3.96
N TYR A 74 3.76 6.93 4.21
CA TYR A 74 3.49 5.80 3.33
C TYR A 74 2.49 4.84 3.96
N ALA A 75 1.76 4.12 3.09
CA ALA A 75 0.78 3.12 3.49
C ALA A 75 -0.27 3.65 4.51
N VAL A 76 -0.69 4.90 4.34
CA VAL A 76 -1.71 5.54 5.17
C VAL A 76 -3.09 4.93 4.85
N PRO A 77 -3.80 4.36 5.84
CA PRO A 77 -5.18 3.92 5.67
C PRO A 77 -6.09 5.11 5.32
N ILE A 78 -7.06 4.88 4.44
CA ILE A 78 -7.97 5.93 3.96
C ILE A 78 -9.39 5.56 4.38
N PRO A 79 -9.99 6.26 5.36
CA PRO A 79 -11.36 6.04 5.73
C PRO A 79 -12.25 6.71 4.69
N MET A 80 -13.12 5.91 4.08
CA MET A 80 -14.13 6.41 3.13
C MET A 80 -15.45 6.68 3.83
N ARG A 81 -15.83 5.80 4.75
CA ARG A 81 -16.99 5.92 5.63
C ARG A 81 -16.79 5.02 6.85
N PRO A 82 -17.60 5.17 7.92
CA PRO A 82 -17.62 4.21 9.02
C PRO A 82 -17.81 2.77 8.48
N GLY A 83 -16.94 1.83 8.86
CA GLY A 83 -16.94 0.46 8.35
C GLY A 83 -16.33 0.27 6.95
N LEU A 84 -15.93 1.33 6.24
CA LEU A 84 -15.22 1.29 4.96
C LEU A 84 -13.89 2.04 5.05
N VAL A 85 -12.89 1.38 5.63
CA VAL A 85 -11.52 1.87 5.70
C VAL A 85 -10.63 1.07 4.77
N LEU A 86 -9.99 1.74 3.81
CA LEU A 86 -9.08 1.12 2.85
C LEU A 86 -7.65 1.09 3.39
N VAL A 87 -7.16 -0.12 3.61
CA VAL A 87 -5.82 -0.42 4.10
C VAL A 87 -4.91 -0.70 2.90
N PRO A 88 -3.87 0.12 2.66
CA PRO A 88 -2.91 -0.15 1.61
C PRO A 88 -1.96 -1.27 2.01
N VAL A 89 -1.87 -2.31 1.18
CA VAL A 89 -0.96 -3.45 1.38
C VAL A 89 -0.16 -3.67 0.10
N HIS A 90 1.12 -4.03 0.21
CA HIS A 90 1.88 -4.44 -0.98
C HIS A 90 1.46 -5.86 -1.35
N ALA A 91 0.92 -6.07 -2.55
CA ALA A 91 0.38 -7.36 -2.98
C ALA A 91 1.30 -8.12 -3.94
N ARG A 92 2.23 -7.42 -4.60
CA ARG A 92 3.17 -8.03 -5.56
C ARG A 92 4.47 -7.26 -5.64
N TYR A 93 5.53 -7.89 -6.15
CA TYR A 93 6.76 -7.22 -6.54
C TYR A 93 6.61 -6.52 -7.89
N ALA A 94 7.20 -5.33 -8.02
CA ALA A 94 7.24 -4.61 -9.28
C ALA A 94 8.13 -5.36 -10.28
N ARG A 95 7.61 -5.63 -11.49
CA ARG A 95 8.42 -6.22 -12.57
C ARG A 95 9.01 -5.15 -13.50
N PHE A 96 8.32 -4.03 -13.62
CA PHE A 96 8.67 -2.93 -14.51
C PHE A 96 8.57 -1.58 -13.79
N LYS A 97 9.14 -0.54 -14.39
CA LYS A 97 8.94 0.85 -13.94
C LYS A 97 7.44 1.20 -14.04
N ASP A 98 6.95 1.97 -13.07
CA ASP A 98 5.53 2.40 -12.94
C ASP A 98 4.52 1.27 -12.68
N ASP A 99 5.01 0.13 -12.23
CA ASP A 99 4.18 -1.00 -11.85
C ASP A 99 3.46 -0.75 -10.51
N GLY A 100 2.14 -0.91 -10.52
CA GLY A 100 1.32 -0.77 -9.33
C GLY A 100 1.47 -2.00 -8.43
N THR A 101 2.15 -1.85 -7.30
CA THR A 101 2.33 -2.97 -6.34
C THR A 101 1.36 -2.96 -5.18
N ARG A 102 0.70 -1.82 -4.93
CA ARG A 102 -0.19 -1.62 -3.79
C ARG A 102 -1.62 -2.08 -4.11
N ALA A 103 -2.12 -2.99 -3.29
CA ALA A 103 -3.53 -3.28 -3.12
C ALA A 103 -4.15 -2.37 -2.05
N TYR A 104 -5.47 -2.18 -2.13
CA TYR A 104 -6.26 -1.49 -1.12
C TYR A 104 -7.35 -2.44 -0.64
N LEU A 105 -7.32 -2.82 0.63
CA LEU A 105 -8.22 -3.82 1.21
C LEU A 105 -9.14 -3.16 2.23
N VAL A 106 -10.37 -3.62 2.33
CA VAL A 106 -11.34 -3.11 3.31
C VAL A 106 -11.06 -3.76 4.66
N LYS A 107 -10.72 -2.95 5.67
CA LYS A 107 -10.40 -3.41 7.04
C LYS A 107 -11.49 -4.33 7.60
N SER A 108 -12.76 -3.92 7.53
CA SER A 108 -13.90 -4.65 8.10
C SER A 108 -14.15 -6.02 7.45
N LYS A 109 -13.55 -6.29 6.28
CA LYS A 109 -13.68 -7.57 5.57
C LYS A 109 -12.54 -8.54 5.86
N ILE A 110 -11.48 -8.09 6.56
CA ILE A 110 -10.35 -8.94 6.95
C ILE A 110 -10.73 -9.64 8.25
N ALA A 111 -10.89 -10.96 8.19
CA ALA A 111 -11.26 -11.80 9.32
C ALA A 111 -10.05 -12.28 10.12
N GLY A 112 -8.90 -12.49 9.48
CA GLY A 112 -7.73 -13.03 10.14
C GLY A 112 -6.44 -12.93 9.35
N LEU A 113 -5.34 -13.21 10.05
CA LEU A 113 -3.99 -13.24 9.51
C LEU A 113 -3.36 -14.58 9.82
N ASN A 114 -2.96 -15.31 8.79
CA ASN A 114 -2.24 -16.56 8.93
C ASN A 114 -0.81 -16.37 8.46
N ARG A 115 0.16 -16.78 9.28
CA ARG A 115 1.54 -16.87 8.84
C ARG A 115 1.63 -18.03 7.87
N LEU A 116 2.12 -17.76 6.65
CA LEU A 116 2.49 -18.84 5.76
C LEU A 116 3.87 -19.34 6.17
N PRO A 117 4.08 -20.67 6.22
CA PRO A 117 5.43 -21.18 6.36
C PRO A 117 6.27 -20.63 5.19
N PRO A 118 7.58 -20.42 5.40
CA PRO A 118 8.48 -20.10 4.31
C PRO A 118 8.38 -21.24 3.29
N GLY A 119 7.71 -20.96 2.18
CA GLY A 119 7.43 -21.97 1.17
C GLY A 119 8.71 -22.26 0.39
N GLY A 120 9.37 -23.37 0.72
CA GLY A 120 10.34 -24.00 -0.17
C GLY A 120 9.72 -24.16 -1.56
N ARG A 121 10.41 -23.64 -2.58
CA ARG A 121 10.17 -23.79 -4.04
C ARG A 121 8.80 -24.34 -4.43
N GLY A 122 7.73 -23.59 -4.22
CA GLY A 122 6.39 -24.01 -4.64
C GLY A 122 5.47 -22.82 -4.84
N GLY A 123 5.32 -22.35 -6.08
CA GLY A 123 4.21 -21.46 -6.45
C GLY A 123 4.49 -20.31 -7.44
N CYS A 124 5.74 -20.07 -7.84
CA CYS A 124 6.05 -19.16 -8.96
C CYS A 124 6.98 -19.86 -9.95
N ARG A 125 6.42 -20.71 -10.80
CA ARG A 125 7.09 -21.19 -12.02
C ARG A 125 7.04 -20.07 -13.08
N ALA A 126 7.62 -18.92 -12.77
CA ALA A 126 7.97 -17.92 -13.77
C ALA A 126 9.46 -18.14 -14.08
N LEU A 127 9.70 -18.94 -15.11
CA LEU A 127 10.92 -19.02 -15.92
C LEU A 127 12.19 -18.46 -15.26
N ARG A 128 12.87 -19.26 -14.45
CA ARG A 128 14.32 -19.11 -14.29
C ARG A 128 14.97 -19.74 -15.51
N ALA A 129 15.87 -19.01 -16.17
CA ALA A 129 16.75 -19.57 -17.18
C ALA A 129 17.51 -20.78 -16.58
N PRO A 130 17.69 -21.88 -17.32
CA PRO A 130 18.48 -23.01 -16.84
C PRO A 130 19.96 -22.60 -16.80
N GLY A 131 20.61 -22.71 -15.63
CA GLY A 131 22.06 -22.52 -15.49
C GLY A 131 22.56 -21.67 -14.31
N ALA A 132 21.68 -21.15 -13.44
CA ALA A 132 22.13 -20.42 -12.24
C ALA A 132 22.19 -21.35 -11.01
N ASP A 133 23.17 -22.25 -11.01
CA ASP A 133 23.61 -22.96 -9.82
C ASP A 133 24.51 -22.03 -9.01
N THR A 134 23.89 -21.28 -8.10
CA THR A 134 24.64 -20.60 -7.04
C THR A 134 23.83 -20.67 -5.77
N ALA A 135 24.46 -21.26 -4.75
CA ALA A 135 24.07 -21.17 -3.35
C ALA A 135 24.00 -19.68 -2.97
N GLY A 136 22.80 -19.12 -3.05
CA GLY A 136 22.50 -17.77 -2.59
C GLY A 136 21.65 -17.88 -1.34
N ASP A 137 22.13 -17.27 -0.26
CA ASP A 137 21.43 -17.07 1.01
C ASP A 137 19.93 -16.87 0.79
N GLY A 138 19.17 -17.92 1.06
CA GLY A 138 17.72 -17.90 0.99
C GLY A 138 17.21 -17.03 2.12
N HIS A 139 17.09 -15.73 1.89
CA HIS A 139 16.19 -14.90 2.68
C HIS A 139 14.79 -15.49 2.50
N GLU A 140 14.41 -16.37 3.43
CA GLU A 140 13.07 -16.93 3.56
C GLU A 140 12.10 -15.76 3.71
N GLU A 141 11.53 -15.33 2.59
CA GLU A 141 10.56 -14.23 2.58
C GLU A 141 9.37 -14.64 3.43
N MET A 142 9.21 -13.99 4.59
CA MET A 142 8.03 -14.16 5.40
C MET A 142 6.82 -13.69 4.61
N ARG A 143 5.87 -14.61 4.40
CA ARG A 143 4.60 -14.33 3.71
C ARG A 143 3.46 -14.40 4.70
N THR A 144 2.51 -13.51 4.52
CA THR A 144 1.29 -13.47 5.34
C THR A 144 0.09 -13.73 4.44
N ARG A 145 -0.79 -14.63 4.87
CA ARG A 145 -2.08 -14.87 4.24
C ARG A 145 -3.14 -14.05 4.97
N LEU A 146 -3.76 -13.13 4.24
CA LEU A 146 -4.94 -12.39 4.68
C LEU A 146 -6.16 -13.28 4.42
N VAL A 147 -6.94 -13.57 5.44
CA VAL A 147 -8.21 -14.31 5.31
C VAL A 147 -9.36 -13.31 5.42
N PHE A 148 -10.27 -13.36 4.46
CA PHE A 148 -11.43 -12.49 4.41
C PHE A 148 -12.68 -13.18 4.96
N THR A 149 -13.69 -12.37 5.29
CA THR A 149 -14.99 -12.82 5.83
C THR A 149 -15.74 -13.81 4.94
N ASP A 150 -15.53 -13.80 3.63
CA ASP A 150 -16.13 -14.73 2.66
C ASP A 150 -15.33 -16.05 2.50
N GLY A 151 -14.27 -16.24 3.31
CA GLY A 151 -13.34 -17.35 3.23
C GLY A 151 -12.34 -17.25 2.08
N SER A 152 -12.38 -16.18 1.27
CA SER A 152 -11.32 -15.92 0.29
C SER A 152 -10.03 -15.50 1.01
N HIS A 153 -8.91 -15.56 0.30
CA HIS A 153 -7.62 -15.16 0.85
C HIS A 153 -6.75 -14.41 -0.15
N LEU A 154 -5.81 -13.62 0.39
CA LEU A 154 -4.78 -12.94 -0.38
C LEU A 154 -3.43 -13.14 0.31
N ASP A 155 -2.49 -13.73 -0.42
CA ASP A 155 -1.12 -13.93 0.04
C ASP A 155 -0.31 -12.67 -0.30
N VAL A 156 0.33 -12.08 0.71
CA VAL A 156 1.09 -10.85 0.58
C VAL A 156 2.56 -11.07 0.97
N PRO A 157 3.52 -10.45 0.24
CA PRO A 157 4.94 -10.48 0.56
C PRO A 157 5.23 -9.50 1.71
N HIS A 158 4.64 -9.75 2.87
CA HIS A 158 4.82 -8.94 4.07
C HIS A 158 4.92 -9.83 5.30
N ASP A 159 5.65 -9.33 6.27
CA ASP A 159 5.69 -9.90 7.61
C ASP A 159 4.34 -9.66 8.32
N MET A 160 4.01 -10.58 9.23
CA MET A 160 2.73 -10.51 9.93
C MET A 160 2.67 -9.29 10.88
N GLN A 161 3.81 -8.86 11.44
CA GLN A 161 3.85 -7.71 12.35
C GLN A 161 3.60 -6.40 11.61
N GLY A 162 4.20 -6.21 10.42
CA GLY A 162 3.92 -5.09 9.54
C GLY A 162 2.43 -4.97 9.19
N ILE A 163 1.77 -6.08 8.82
CA ILE A 163 0.33 -6.09 8.53
C ILE A 163 -0.50 -5.77 9.78
N ARG A 164 -0.20 -6.38 10.94
CA ARG A 164 -0.89 -6.08 12.21
C ARG A 164 -0.78 -4.60 12.57
N SER A 165 0.41 -4.02 12.44
CA SER A 165 0.65 -2.60 12.66
C SER A 165 -0.23 -1.74 11.75
N LEU A 166 -0.36 -2.10 10.47
CA LEU A 166 -1.23 -1.39 9.53
C LEU A 166 -2.71 -1.50 9.89
N LEU A 167 -3.19 -2.66 10.35
CA LEU A 167 -4.58 -2.83 10.78
C LEU A 167 -4.90 -2.04 12.05
N LEU A 168 -3.97 -1.96 13.01
CA LEU A 168 -4.11 -1.11 14.20
C LEU A 168 -4.17 0.37 13.83
N LEU A 169 -3.32 0.81 12.89
CA LEU A 169 -3.41 2.17 12.35
C LEU A 169 -4.76 2.43 11.67
N ALA A 170 -5.27 1.46 10.92
CA ALA A 170 -6.58 1.57 10.28
C ALA A 170 -7.71 1.70 11.30
N GLU A 171 -7.64 0.99 12.44
CA GLU A 171 -8.59 1.15 13.53
C GLU A 171 -8.51 2.53 14.18
N LYS A 172 -7.31 3.05 14.43
CA LYS A 172 -7.12 4.40 14.95
C LYS A 172 -7.73 5.45 14.01
N VAL A 173 -7.49 5.29 12.71
CA VAL A 173 -8.03 6.16 11.66
C VAL A 173 -9.56 6.09 11.59
N GLU A 174 -10.14 4.90 11.75
CA GLU A 174 -11.59 4.71 11.79
C GLU A 174 -12.23 5.47 12.96
N ARG A 175 -11.69 5.28 14.18
CA ARG A 175 -12.17 5.96 15.38
C ARG A 175 -12.08 7.49 15.25
N GLU A 176 -10.98 8.00 14.70
CA GLU A 176 -10.80 9.43 14.47
C GLU A 176 -11.79 9.99 13.43
N ALA A 177 -12.11 9.20 12.40
CA ALA A 177 -13.06 9.60 11.37
C ALA A 177 -14.51 9.65 11.88
N GLU A 178 -14.84 8.93 12.94
CA GLU A 178 -16.17 8.89 13.57
C GLU A 178 -16.44 10.06 14.53
N LEU A 179 -15.39 10.73 15.03
CA LEU A 179 -15.57 11.82 16.00
C LEU A 179 -16.26 13.05 15.35
N PRO A 180 -17.31 13.61 15.97
CA PRO A 180 -18.13 14.70 15.41
C PRO A 180 -17.41 16.07 15.24
N GLY A 181 -16.10 16.14 15.48
CA GLY A 181 -15.24 17.30 15.16
C GLY A 181 -14.33 17.09 13.94
N GLY A 182 -14.25 15.88 13.38
CA GLY A 182 -13.35 15.53 12.28
C GLY A 182 -13.74 16.08 10.90
N GLY A 183 -14.91 16.75 10.82
CA GLY A 183 -15.55 17.25 9.60
C GLY A 183 -15.02 18.57 9.07
N LYS A 184 -14.20 19.31 9.81
CA LYS A 184 -13.38 20.37 9.20
C LYS A 184 -12.08 19.76 8.71
N MET A 185 -12.12 19.11 7.55
CA MET A 185 -10.95 19.17 6.68
C MET A 185 -10.70 20.67 6.47
N PRO A 186 -9.57 21.25 6.90
CA PRO A 186 -9.25 22.58 6.43
C PRO A 186 -9.12 22.45 4.92
N CYS A 187 -10.09 22.99 4.19
CA CYS A 187 -9.89 23.40 2.82
C CYS A 187 -8.73 24.41 2.91
N ARG A 188 -7.48 23.93 2.78
CA ARG A 188 -6.35 24.84 2.62
C ARG A 188 -6.58 25.55 1.30
N GLY A 189 -7.17 26.73 1.39
CA GLY A 189 -6.97 27.77 0.42
C GLY A 189 -5.48 27.87 0.15
N VAL A 190 -5.15 27.89 -1.13
CA VAL A 190 -3.80 28.06 -1.64
C VAL A 190 -3.31 29.42 -1.16
N THR A 191 -2.50 29.46 -0.11
CA THR A 191 -1.54 30.54 0.15
C THR A 191 -0.38 30.00 0.98
N GLY A 192 0.84 30.17 0.46
CA GLY A 192 2.07 30.13 1.24
C GLY A 192 2.80 28.79 1.24
N ASP A 193 3.96 28.80 0.60
CA ASP A 193 4.96 27.74 0.65
C ASP A 193 5.28 27.34 2.09
N THR A 194 4.92 26.12 2.46
CA THR A 194 5.52 25.44 3.60
C THR A 194 5.62 23.97 3.24
N GLU A 195 6.73 23.62 2.60
CA GLU A 195 7.21 22.25 2.56
C GLU A 195 7.31 21.76 4.01
N MET A 196 6.46 20.83 4.40
CA MET A 196 6.62 20.09 5.64
C MET A 196 7.55 18.90 5.35
N PRO A 197 8.83 18.92 5.76
CA PRO A 197 9.63 17.71 5.75
C PRO A 197 9.06 16.75 6.79
N CYS A 198 8.90 15.49 6.40
CA CYS A 198 8.67 14.39 7.33
C CYS A 198 9.88 14.32 8.28
N ARG A 199 9.85 15.05 9.40
CA ARG A 199 10.96 15.08 10.36
C ARG A 199 10.99 13.77 11.15
N GLY A 200 12.20 13.22 11.22
CA GLY A 200 12.55 11.99 11.89
C GLY A 200 12.21 11.95 13.37
N LEU A 201 12.19 10.71 13.86
CA LEU A 201 12.29 10.29 15.26
C LEU A 201 13.18 11.23 16.10
N PRO A 202 12.83 11.50 17.37
CA PRO A 202 13.68 12.29 18.26
C PRO A 202 15.00 11.54 18.52
N ARG A 203 16.11 12.14 18.07
CA ARG A 203 17.45 11.81 18.55
C ARG A 203 17.71 12.55 19.86
N LEU A 204 18.16 11.80 20.86
CA LEU A 204 18.68 12.30 22.14
C LEU A 204 19.98 13.08 21.91
N GLY A 205 20.04 14.31 22.45
CA GLY A 205 21.24 14.97 22.99
C GLY A 205 22.23 15.66 22.03
N PRO A 206 22.94 16.72 22.47
CA PRO A 206 23.47 17.77 21.59
C PRO A 206 25.02 17.79 21.44
N GLY A 207 25.51 18.31 20.32
CA GLY A 207 26.92 18.62 20.04
C GLY A 207 27.10 19.25 18.64
N PRO A 208 28.15 20.05 18.39
CA PRO A 208 27.97 21.42 17.87
C PRO A 208 28.16 21.63 16.36
N SER A 209 27.47 22.67 15.87
CA SER A 209 27.71 23.52 14.69
C SER A 209 28.43 22.91 13.47
N PHE A 210 27.66 22.67 12.40
CA PHE A 210 28.21 22.57 11.05
C PHE A 210 27.37 23.39 10.06
N VAL A 211 28.10 24.07 9.18
CA VAL A 211 27.67 25.13 8.27
C VAL A 211 26.74 24.60 7.17
N SER A 212 25.82 25.47 6.76
CA SER A 212 24.83 25.32 5.70
C SER A 212 25.46 25.05 4.33
N GLU A 213 25.19 23.88 3.76
CA GLU A 213 25.14 23.67 2.30
C GLU A 213 23.91 22.80 1.97
N ARG A 214 23.03 23.29 1.09
CA ARG A 214 21.88 22.52 0.56
C ARG A 214 22.36 21.53 -0.49
N PRO A 215 21.87 20.28 -0.51
CA PRO A 215 21.87 19.48 -1.73
C PRO A 215 20.47 19.42 -2.38
N PRO A 216 20.40 19.16 -3.69
CA PRO A 216 19.22 19.36 -4.51
C PRO A 216 18.27 18.15 -4.52
N HIS A 217 17.10 18.39 -5.11
CA HIS A 217 16.05 17.43 -5.44
C HIS A 217 16.60 16.12 -6.02
N ASP A 218 16.55 15.03 -5.25
CA ASP A 218 16.36 13.65 -5.75
C ASP A 218 16.23 12.67 -4.57
N CYS A 219 14.99 12.43 -4.13
CA CYS A 219 14.65 11.32 -3.24
C CYS A 219 13.84 10.27 -4.02
N ILE A 220 14.43 9.78 -5.11
CA ILE A 220 13.90 8.67 -5.90
C ILE A 220 15.08 7.75 -6.28
N TYR A 221 15.04 6.51 -5.78
CA TYR A 221 15.97 5.38 -6.01
C TYR A 221 17.40 5.47 -5.46
N ARG A 222 17.61 5.04 -4.21
CA ARG A 222 18.87 4.37 -3.81
C ARG A 222 18.60 3.25 -2.82
N LEU A 223 18.30 2.09 -3.37
CA LEU A 223 18.56 0.78 -2.77
C LEU A 223 18.70 -0.18 -3.94
N TRP A 224 19.91 -0.20 -4.52
CA TRP A 224 20.61 -1.37 -5.07
C TRP A 224 21.85 -0.92 -5.88
N SER A 225 22.96 -1.62 -5.62
CA SER A 225 24.19 -1.75 -6.42
C SER A 225 25.26 -0.64 -6.34
N PHE A 226 26.32 -0.93 -5.57
CA PHE A 226 27.71 -0.70 -6.02
C PHE A 226 28.67 -1.63 -5.24
N ARG A 227 29.29 -2.59 -5.93
CA ARG A 227 30.54 -3.26 -5.53
C ARG A 227 31.66 -2.51 -6.25
N PRO A 228 32.72 -2.03 -5.58
CA PRO A 228 33.92 -1.59 -6.29
C PRO A 228 34.76 -2.80 -6.70
N GLU A 229 35.19 -2.79 -7.97
CA GLU A 229 36.27 -3.64 -8.50
C GLU A 229 37.61 -3.18 -7.91
N GLU A 230 38.49 -4.13 -7.59
CA GLU A 230 39.89 -3.86 -7.22
C GLU A 230 40.73 -3.61 -8.48
N PRO A 231 41.72 -2.70 -8.44
CA PRO A 231 42.72 -2.60 -9.49
C PRO A 231 43.94 -3.51 -9.22
N GLU A 232 44.51 -3.96 -10.35
CA GLU A 232 45.70 -4.81 -10.54
C GLU A 232 46.98 -4.37 -9.80
#